data_AF-A0A1S3D7B1-F1
#
_entry.id   AF-A0A1S3D7B1-F1
#
_cell.length_a   1.000
_cell.length_b   1.000
_cell.length_c   1.000
_cell.angle_alpha   90.00
_cell.angle_beta   90.00
_cell.angle_gamma   90.00
#
_symmetry.space_group_name_H-M   'P 1'
#
loop_
_entity.id
_entity.type
_entity.pdbx_description
1 polymer ?
#
loop_
_entity_poly.entity_id
_entity_poly.type
_entity_poly.pdbx_seq_one_letter_code
_entity_poly.pdbx_strand_id
1 'polypeptide(L)'
;MTYKQIWTKFRYTTIPIFVMIFNCIHSVSGGIDCFKCVSINGDNPACDDPFHNNYTLDIYESPCMGGRKGRDGLFPATACIKMNGIYDDTGDSMTVRGCALDSGTPTTDTELIRMSHCGGFYFDDRY
;
A
#
# COMPACT_ATOMS: atom_id res chain seq x y z
N MET A 1 7.91 53.39 -30.12
CA MET A 1 7.11 52.99 -28.94
C MET A 1 6.71 51.50 -29.04
N THR A 2 7.61 50.62 -29.50
CA THR A 2 7.19 49.32 -30.06
C THR A 2 7.89 48.12 -29.41
N TYR A 3 9.10 48.31 -28.88
CA TYR A 3 9.89 47.24 -28.26
C TYR A 3 9.35 46.83 -26.87
N LYS A 4 8.97 47.80 -26.03
CA LYS A 4 8.42 47.51 -24.68
C LYS A 4 7.14 46.65 -24.73
N GLN A 5 6.26 46.86 -25.70
CA GLN A 5 4.99 46.12 -25.83
C GLN A 5 5.18 44.65 -26.23
N ILE A 6 6.21 44.34 -27.03
CA ILE A 6 6.54 42.99 -27.48
C ILE A 6 7.07 42.13 -26.32
N TRP A 7 7.94 42.70 -25.49
CA TRP A 7 8.48 42.00 -24.31
C TRP A 7 7.42 41.74 -23.25
N THR A 8 6.47 42.67 -23.05
CA THR A 8 5.37 42.47 -22.09
C THR A 8 4.42 41.36 -22.56
N LYS A 9 4.05 41.31 -23.85
CA LYS A 9 3.19 40.24 -24.40
C LYS A 9 3.85 38.86 -24.34
N PHE A 10 5.16 38.78 -24.62
CA PHE A 10 5.94 37.54 -24.52
C PHE A 10 6.03 37.04 -23.08
N ARG A 11 6.10 37.95 -22.10
CA ARG A 11 6.12 37.62 -20.67
C ARG A 11 4.75 37.17 -20.13
N TYR A 12 3.65 37.71 -20.64
CA TYR A 12 2.29 37.31 -20.21
C TYR A 12 1.80 35.97 -20.81
N THR A 13 2.38 35.50 -21.92
CA THR A 13 2.00 34.23 -22.57
C THR A 13 2.90 33.05 -22.19
N THR A 14 4.18 33.27 -21.89
CA THR A 14 5.11 32.19 -21.51
C THR A 14 4.93 31.72 -20.07
N ILE A 15 4.55 32.63 -19.15
CA ILE A 15 4.28 32.30 -17.73
C ILE A 15 3.13 31.29 -17.56
N PRO A 16 1.93 31.46 -18.15
CA PRO A 16 0.85 30.49 -17.98
C PRO A 16 1.16 29.13 -18.62
N ILE A 17 1.91 29.10 -19.73
CA ILE A 17 2.33 27.85 -20.38
C ILE A 17 3.32 27.08 -19.48
N PHE A 18 4.28 27.78 -18.87
CA PHE A 18 5.23 27.15 -17.96
C PHE A 18 4.55 26.62 -16.68
N VAL A 19 3.57 27.36 -16.15
CA VAL A 19 2.74 26.90 -15.01
C VAL A 19 1.91 25.67 -15.39
N MET A 20 1.31 25.63 -16.58
CA MET A 20 0.54 24.47 -17.04
C MET A 20 1.42 23.21 -17.21
N ILE A 21 2.64 23.36 -17.73
CA ILE A 21 3.60 22.24 -17.88
C ILE A 21 4.07 21.74 -16.51
N PHE A 22 4.30 22.62 -15.53
CA PHE A 22 4.74 22.25 -14.18
C PHE A 22 3.66 21.45 -13.41
N ASN A 23 2.37 21.70 -13.68
CA ASN A 23 1.25 20.97 -13.08
C ASN A 23 0.99 19.60 -13.74
N CYS A 24 1.64 19.25 -14.86
CA CYS A 24 1.50 17.92 -15.46
C CYS A 24 2.46 16.87 -14.89
N ILE A 25 3.36 17.23 -13.98
CA ILE A 25 4.38 16.34 -13.41
C ILE A 25 3.90 15.73 -12.07
N HIS A 26 2.62 15.39 -11.96
CA HIS A 26 2.16 14.62 -10.81
C HIS A 26 2.63 13.16 -10.97
N SER A 27 3.55 12.76 -10.09
CA SER A 27 3.95 11.37 -9.94
C SER A 27 2.73 10.52 -9.59
N VAL A 28 2.32 9.65 -10.50
CA VAL A 28 1.35 8.60 -10.20
C VAL A 28 2.04 7.64 -9.23
N SER A 29 1.65 7.67 -7.96
CA SER A 29 1.95 6.58 -7.03
C SER A 29 1.29 5.32 -7.57
N GLY A 30 2.09 4.30 -7.89
CA GLY A 30 1.59 3.11 -8.58
C GLY A 30 0.73 2.21 -7.70
N GLY A 31 0.83 2.32 -6.37
CA GLY A 31 0.20 1.41 -5.41
C GLY A 31 -0.57 2.16 -4.33
N ILE A 32 -1.54 1.47 -3.73
CA ILE A 32 -2.26 1.99 -2.56
C ILE A 32 -1.34 2.06 -1.34
N ASP A 33 -1.80 2.72 -0.29
CA ASP A 33 -1.10 2.77 0.98
C ASP A 33 -1.77 1.85 1.99
N CYS A 34 -0.97 1.10 2.77
CA CYS A 34 -1.49 0.21 3.80
C CYS A 34 -0.67 0.30 5.07
N PHE A 35 -1.27 -0.16 6.17
CA PHE A 35 -0.49 -0.51 7.35
C PHE A 35 0.23 -1.84 7.13
N LYS A 36 1.52 -1.89 7.44
CA LYS A 36 2.38 -3.06 7.30
C LYS A 36 3.07 -3.32 8.63
N CYS A 37 2.70 -4.41 9.29
CA CYS A 37 3.21 -4.76 10.61
C CYS A 37 2.91 -6.22 10.95
N VAL A 38 3.64 -6.74 11.94
CA VAL A 38 3.37 -8.03 12.57
C VAL A 38 3.29 -7.80 14.07
N SER A 39 2.38 -8.51 14.73
CA SER A 39 2.30 -8.67 16.17
C SER A 39 2.19 -10.14 16.51
N ILE A 40 3.00 -10.62 17.45
CA ILE A 40 2.94 -11.96 18.03
C ILE A 40 2.76 -11.79 19.53
N ASN A 41 1.73 -12.41 20.10
CA ASN A 41 1.38 -12.29 21.51
C ASN A 41 1.24 -10.84 22.02
N GLY A 42 0.84 -9.91 21.14
CA GLY A 42 0.64 -8.52 21.52
C GLY A 42 1.92 -7.71 21.68
N ASP A 43 3.05 -8.16 21.12
CA ASP A 43 4.33 -7.43 21.14
C ASP A 43 4.28 -6.11 20.37
N ASN A 44 3.29 -5.94 19.47
CA ASN A 44 3.04 -4.71 18.74
C ASN A 44 1.56 -4.28 18.82
N PRO A 45 1.17 -3.57 19.91
CA PRO A 45 -0.20 -3.13 20.13
C PRO A 45 -0.77 -2.24 19.02
N ALA A 46 0.09 -1.47 18.34
CA ALA A 46 -0.31 -0.63 17.21
C ALA A 46 -0.79 -1.46 16.00
N CYS A 47 -0.27 -2.68 15.84
CA CYS A 47 -0.68 -3.59 14.78
C CYS A 47 -1.99 -4.31 15.09
N ASP A 48 -2.16 -4.71 16.35
CA ASP A 48 -3.36 -5.42 16.86
C ASP A 48 -4.61 -4.56 16.87
N ASP A 49 -4.43 -3.24 16.94
CA ASP A 49 -5.51 -2.27 17.08
C ASP A 49 -6.67 -2.54 16.08
N PRO A 50 -7.95 -2.44 16.46
CA PRO A 50 -9.04 -2.76 15.56
C PRO A 50 -9.10 -1.83 14.35
N PHE A 51 -9.03 -0.50 14.52
CA PHE A 51 -9.34 0.52 13.49
C PHE A 51 -8.90 1.97 13.84
N HIS A 52 -8.20 2.21 14.95
CA HIS A 52 -7.63 3.49 15.37
C HIS A 52 -6.15 3.64 14.97
N ASN A 53 -5.87 4.65 14.16
CA ASN A 53 -4.54 5.14 13.85
C ASN A 53 -3.97 6.08 14.94
N ASN A 54 -4.22 5.78 16.22
CA ASN A 54 -3.63 6.58 17.32
C ASN A 54 -2.15 6.26 17.57
N TYR A 55 -1.54 5.45 16.69
CA TYR A 55 -0.14 5.08 16.73
C TYR A 55 0.54 5.53 15.44
N THR A 56 1.84 5.79 15.59
CA THR A 56 2.73 6.50 14.67
C THR A 56 2.63 6.05 13.21
N LEU A 57 2.99 6.96 12.29
CA LEU A 57 3.18 6.68 10.86
C LEU A 57 4.24 5.59 10.58
N ASP A 58 4.87 5.03 11.62
CA ASP A 58 5.95 4.05 11.53
C ASP A 58 5.52 2.72 10.94
N ILE A 59 4.23 2.35 11.07
CA ILE A 59 3.67 1.13 10.47
C ILE A 59 2.93 1.40 9.16
N TYR A 60 3.00 2.62 8.62
CA TYR A 60 2.33 3.01 7.38
C TYR A 60 3.31 2.95 6.20
N GLU A 61 2.95 2.21 5.16
CA GLU A 61 3.75 2.02 3.95
C GLU A 61 3.08 2.71 2.75
N SER A 62 3.81 3.62 2.10
CA SER A 62 3.39 4.34 0.89
C SER A 62 4.56 4.56 -0.08
N PRO A 63 4.49 4.10 -1.35
CA PRO A 63 3.48 3.20 -1.91
C PRO A 63 3.66 1.77 -1.37
N CYS A 64 2.55 1.09 -1.06
CA CYS A 64 2.59 -0.30 -0.64
C CYS A 64 2.84 -1.21 -1.85
N MET A 65 3.84 -2.08 -1.73
CA MET A 65 4.20 -3.02 -2.79
C MET A 65 4.13 -4.46 -2.26
N GLY A 66 3.53 -5.36 -3.03
CA GLY A 66 3.33 -6.77 -2.68
C GLY A 66 3.95 -7.73 -3.69
N GLY A 67 4.28 -8.93 -3.23
CA GLY A 67 4.70 -10.02 -4.12
C GLY A 67 3.53 -10.60 -4.91
N ARG A 68 3.83 -11.22 -6.06
CA ARG A 68 2.86 -11.94 -6.88
C ARG A 68 3.33 -13.36 -7.12
N LYS A 69 2.50 -14.35 -6.80
CA LYS A 69 2.84 -15.78 -7.01
C LYS A 69 3.23 -16.03 -8.47
N GLY A 70 4.36 -16.71 -8.67
CA GLY A 70 4.91 -17.03 -9.99
C GLY A 70 5.59 -15.86 -10.70
N ARG A 71 5.91 -14.76 -10.00
CA ARG A 71 6.67 -13.61 -10.53
C ARG A 71 7.71 -13.14 -9.53
N ASP A 72 8.89 -12.81 -10.04
CA ASP A 72 9.95 -12.22 -9.24
C ASP A 72 9.77 -10.70 -9.14
N GLY A 73 10.02 -10.16 -7.94
CA GLY A 73 9.94 -8.74 -7.65
C GLY A 73 8.63 -8.30 -6.99
N LEU A 74 8.54 -6.98 -6.76
CA LEU A 74 7.43 -6.35 -6.08
C LEU A 74 6.55 -5.59 -7.07
N PHE A 75 5.24 -5.70 -6.87
CA PHE A 75 4.22 -5.08 -7.71
C PHE A 75 3.39 -4.11 -6.88
N PRO A 76 2.83 -3.05 -7.50
CA PRO A 76 2.00 -2.11 -6.78
C PRO A 76 0.77 -2.79 -6.19
N ALA A 77 0.58 -2.67 -4.88
CA ALA A 77 -0.52 -3.34 -4.21
C ALA A 77 -1.86 -2.74 -4.58
N THR A 78 -2.90 -3.58 -4.60
CA THR A 78 -4.28 -3.20 -4.90
C THR A 78 -5.22 -3.43 -3.72
N ALA A 79 -4.75 -4.10 -2.66
CA ALA A 79 -5.52 -4.36 -1.45
C ALA A 79 -4.63 -4.39 -0.20
N CYS A 80 -5.19 -4.00 0.93
CA CYS A 80 -4.59 -4.16 2.25
C CYS A 80 -5.19 -5.39 2.91
N ILE A 81 -4.34 -6.25 3.48
CA ILE A 81 -4.78 -7.42 4.24
C ILE A 81 -4.53 -7.21 5.73
N LYS A 82 -5.43 -7.73 6.55
CA LYS A 82 -5.27 -7.90 7.99
C LYS A 82 -5.67 -9.34 8.32
N MET A 83 -4.73 -10.11 8.86
CA MET A 83 -4.94 -11.48 9.32
C MET A 83 -4.79 -11.51 10.83
N ASN A 84 -5.73 -12.16 11.50
CA ASN A 84 -5.70 -12.40 12.94
C ASN A 84 -5.89 -13.90 13.15
N GLY A 85 -5.00 -14.52 13.91
CA GLY A 85 -4.98 -15.96 14.10
C GLY A 85 -4.42 -16.36 15.47
N ILE A 86 -4.54 -17.65 15.77
CA ILE A 86 -3.94 -18.29 16.93
C ILE A 86 -3.22 -19.52 16.39
N TYR A 87 -1.95 -19.69 16.72
CA TYR A 87 -1.21 -20.89 16.35
C TYR A 87 -1.73 -22.11 17.13
N ASP A 88 -1.95 -23.23 16.45
CA ASP A 88 -2.51 -24.44 17.06
C ASP A 88 -1.51 -25.15 17.99
N ASP A 89 -0.21 -25.01 17.71
CA ASP A 89 0.87 -25.63 18.48
C ASP A 89 1.17 -24.93 19.82
N THR A 90 1.25 -23.59 19.82
CA THR A 90 1.63 -22.80 21.01
C THR A 90 0.46 -22.05 21.64
N GLY A 91 -0.65 -21.85 20.92
CA GLY A 91 -1.74 -20.99 21.35
C GLY A 91 -1.42 -19.49 21.27
N ASP A 92 -0.29 -19.12 20.64
CA ASP A 92 0.12 -17.73 20.52
C ASP A 92 -0.80 -16.98 19.55
N SER A 93 -1.19 -15.75 19.91
CA SER A 93 -1.95 -14.89 19.02
C SER A 93 -1.03 -14.24 17.98
N MET A 94 -1.52 -14.09 16.75
CA MET A 94 -0.82 -13.33 15.71
C MET A 94 -1.74 -12.35 15.01
N THR A 95 -1.20 -11.18 14.69
CA THR A 95 -1.80 -10.21 13.79
C THR A 95 -0.79 -9.83 12.72
N VAL A 96 -1.15 -9.97 11.45
CA VAL A 96 -0.32 -9.59 10.31
C VAL A 96 -1.09 -8.61 9.44
N ARG A 97 -0.51 -7.44 9.19
CA ARG A 97 -1.00 -6.49 8.18
C ARG A 97 0.03 -6.33 7.08
N GLY A 98 -0.43 -6.21 5.84
CA GLY A 98 0.49 -6.04 4.73
C GLY A 98 -0.18 -5.64 3.42
N CYS A 99 0.69 -5.43 2.43
CA CYS A 99 0.31 -5.16 1.06
C CYS A 99 0.00 -6.47 0.33
N ALA A 100 -1.10 -6.50 -0.42
CA ALA A 100 -1.42 -7.63 -1.28
C ALA A 100 -1.94 -7.18 -2.65
N LEU A 101 -1.83 -8.07 -3.63
CA LEU A 101 -2.24 -7.85 -5.01
C LEU A 101 -3.30 -8.87 -5.40
N ASP A 102 -4.33 -8.43 -6.13
CA ASP A 102 -5.21 -9.34 -6.89
C ASP A 102 -4.48 -9.81 -8.15
N SER A 103 -4.13 -11.09 -8.23
CA SER A 103 -3.52 -11.67 -9.43
C SER A 103 -4.57 -12.10 -10.47
N GLY A 104 -5.88 -11.94 -10.18
CA GLY A 104 -7.01 -12.30 -11.04
C GLY A 104 -7.21 -13.81 -11.23
N THR A 105 -6.56 -14.64 -10.41
CA THR A 105 -6.59 -16.12 -10.55
C THR A 105 -7.69 -16.69 -9.65
N PRO A 106 -8.41 -17.75 -10.04
CA PRO A 106 -9.48 -18.31 -9.19
C PRO A 106 -8.98 -19.10 -7.96
N THR A 107 -7.67 -19.28 -7.79
CA THR A 107 -7.12 -20.10 -6.70
C THR A 107 -6.87 -19.28 -5.44
N THR A 108 -7.30 -19.81 -4.30
CA THR A 108 -7.10 -19.23 -2.96
C THR A 108 -5.64 -18.99 -2.61
N ASP A 109 -4.76 -19.89 -3.05
CA ASP A 109 -3.31 -19.87 -2.76
C ASP A 109 -2.55 -18.78 -3.53
N THR A 110 -3.25 -18.09 -4.44
CA THR A 110 -2.72 -16.94 -5.20
C THR A 110 -3.46 -15.65 -4.83
N GLU A 111 -4.63 -15.73 -4.18
CA GLU A 111 -5.55 -14.62 -3.95
C GLU A 111 -6.03 -14.58 -2.50
N LEU A 112 -5.10 -14.38 -1.56
CA LEU A 112 -5.44 -14.18 -0.15
C LEU A 112 -6.45 -13.04 0.06
N ILE A 113 -6.41 -12.03 -0.79
CA ILE A 113 -7.33 -10.88 -0.81
C ILE A 113 -8.80 -11.25 -1.13
N ARG A 114 -9.06 -12.42 -1.72
CA ARG A 114 -10.41 -12.91 -2.05
C ARG A 114 -10.95 -13.85 -0.98
N MET A 115 -10.19 -14.07 0.10
CA MET A 115 -10.57 -14.90 1.21
C MET A 115 -11.10 -14.03 2.36
N SER A 116 -12.41 -14.11 2.63
CA SER A 116 -13.06 -13.40 3.74
C SER A 116 -13.72 -14.34 4.74
N HIS A 117 -13.24 -15.58 4.84
CA HIS A 117 -13.77 -16.58 5.77
C HIS A 117 -12.77 -16.88 6.88
N CYS A 118 -13.28 -17.19 8.08
CA CYS A 118 -12.47 -17.72 9.17
C CYS A 118 -12.13 -19.18 8.87
N GLY A 119 -10.84 -19.50 8.75
CA GLY A 119 -10.35 -20.85 8.48
C GLY A 119 -8.89 -20.98 8.92
N GLY A 120 -8.42 -22.24 9.02
CA GLY A 120 -7.02 -22.53 9.28
C GLY A 120 -6.19 -22.49 8.00
N PHE A 121 -4.96 -22.01 8.08
CA PHE A 121 -4.00 -22.06 6.99
C PHE A 121 -2.58 -22.14 7.57
N TYR A 122 -1.66 -22.72 6.81
CA TYR A 122 -0.26 -22.73 7.21
C TYR A 122 0.37 -21.35 7.01
N PHE A 123 0.96 -20.81 8.07
CA PHE A 123 1.74 -19.59 8.05
C PHE A 123 3.12 -19.87 8.63
N ASP A 124 4.18 -19.57 7.87
CA ASP A 124 5.58 -19.81 8.28
C ASP A 124 5.83 -21.25 8.78
N ASP A 125 5.35 -22.23 8.01
CA ASP A 125 5.43 -23.67 8.30
C ASP A 125 4.72 -24.11 9.60
N ARG A 126 3.85 -23.27 10.17
CA ARG A 126 3.05 -23.55 11.37
C ARG A 126 1.56 -23.47 11.07
N TYR A 127 0.75 -24.21 11.83
CA TYR A 127 -0.70 -24.31 11.66
C TYR A 127 -1.45 -23.42 12.65
#